data_AF-A0A068TL83-F1
#
_entry.id   AF-A0A068TL83-F1
#
_cell.length_a   1.000
_cell.length_b   1.000
_cell.length_c   1.000
_cell.angle_alpha   90.00
_cell.angle_beta   90.00
_cell.angle_gamma   90.00
#
_symmetry.space_group_name_H-M   'P 1'
#
loop_
_entity.id
_entity.type
_entity.pdbx_description
1 polymer ?
#
loop_
_entity_poly.entity_id
_entity_poly.type
_entity_poly.pdbx_seq_one_letter_code
_entity_poly.pdbx_strand_id
1 'polypeptide(L)'
;MAAACKRLTHCGLSKLRGRNTFTAPNSASVNKLQSNCSPVNFYGSLSSSDSSANRFDIRHISQLAKPNGNRAFLVDTLKLVRSLEAQGVPPKQAEAITSAITEVLNDSLENVGHSFLSKAEMQKAEMLHEANLSNFKAEVQSSQDNHFSLLQRETEKLHNDIEKMRSELRYEIDKVTAGQRLDLNLERGRLRDELAKQSSETTNLTNKLDREIHALRAQLEAAKYDVMRYCIGTLASITAVGLAVIRIITAADKK
;
A
#
# COMPACT_ATOMS: atom_id res chain seq x y z
N MET A 1 41.15 -32.14 -5.72
CA MET A 1 41.75 -30.99 -4.99
C MET A 1 40.60 -30.04 -4.66
N ALA A 2 40.05 -30.03 -3.43
CA ALA A 2 40.50 -29.25 -2.27
C ALA A 2 40.41 -27.72 -2.56
N ALA A 3 39.85 -26.83 -1.75
CA ALA A 3 39.45 -26.88 -0.34
C ALA A 3 38.45 -25.74 -0.01
N ALA A 4 37.71 -25.95 1.08
CA ALA A 4 36.92 -24.97 1.80
C ALA A 4 37.79 -23.92 2.51
N CYS A 5 37.25 -22.72 2.75
CA CYS A 5 37.81 -21.79 3.74
C CYS A 5 36.71 -21.33 4.73
N LYS A 6 36.74 -21.95 5.92
CA LYS A 6 36.16 -21.45 7.17
C LYS A 6 37.10 -20.39 7.75
N ARG A 7 36.57 -19.34 8.38
CA ARG A 7 37.19 -18.75 9.58
C ARG A 7 36.14 -18.38 10.62
N LEU A 8 36.32 -19.01 11.78
CA LEU A 8 35.80 -18.68 13.10
C LEU A 8 36.58 -17.49 13.67
N THR A 9 35.90 -16.67 14.47
CA THR A 9 36.49 -16.06 15.68
C THR A 9 35.49 -16.18 16.82
N HIS A 10 36.00 -16.64 17.96
CA HIS A 10 35.30 -17.03 19.17
C HIS A 10 35.69 -16.08 20.32
N CYS A 11 34.85 -16.08 21.37
CA CYS A 11 35.16 -15.88 22.80
C CYS A 11 34.65 -14.60 23.49
N GLY A 12 33.93 -14.81 24.61
CA GLY A 12 33.66 -13.78 25.62
C GLY A 12 32.47 -14.07 26.56
N LEU A 13 32.64 -15.02 27.50
CA LEU A 13 31.71 -15.26 28.63
C LEU A 13 31.72 -14.10 29.64
N SER A 14 30.56 -13.78 30.24
CA SER A 14 30.48 -13.54 31.70
C SER A 14 29.04 -13.74 32.23
N LYS A 15 28.94 -14.27 33.46
CA LYS A 15 27.75 -14.79 34.14
C LYS A 15 27.75 -14.28 35.58
N LEU A 16 26.68 -13.63 36.05
CA LEU A 16 26.33 -13.33 37.47
C LEU A 16 24.79 -13.18 37.54
N ARG A 17 24.02 -14.13 38.12
CA ARG A 17 23.52 -14.20 39.53
C ARG A 17 22.65 -12.97 39.90
N GLY A 18 21.38 -12.99 40.34
CA GLY A 18 20.35 -13.96 40.69
C GLY A 18 19.34 -13.33 41.71
N ARG A 19 18.01 -13.58 41.54
CA ARG A 19 16.84 -13.35 42.49
C ARG A 19 16.46 -11.88 42.82
N ASN A 20 15.21 -11.43 43.02
CA ASN A 20 13.85 -12.01 43.16
C ASN A 20 12.75 -10.92 42.95
N THR A 21 11.64 -11.30 42.29
CA THR A 21 10.21 -10.97 42.53
C THR A 21 9.73 -9.53 42.85
N PHE A 22 8.88 -8.95 41.97
CA PHE A 22 7.50 -8.54 42.32
C PHE A 22 6.62 -8.40 41.06
N THR A 23 5.39 -8.89 41.17
CA THR A 23 4.35 -9.03 40.14
C THR A 23 3.37 -7.84 40.16
N ALA A 24 3.01 -7.28 39.00
CA ALA A 24 1.66 -6.74 38.68
C ALA A 24 1.56 -6.37 37.17
N PRO A 25 0.35 -6.37 36.56
CA PRO A 25 0.15 -6.91 35.22
C PRO A 25 0.01 -5.89 34.08
N ASN A 26 0.36 -6.37 32.88
CA ASN A 26 -0.16 -6.05 31.55
C ASN A 26 -1.00 -4.77 31.39
N SER A 27 -0.41 -3.74 30.80
CA SER A 27 -1.13 -2.87 29.86
C SER A 27 -0.63 -3.18 28.45
N ALA A 28 -1.59 -3.49 27.59
CA ALA A 28 -1.39 -4.02 26.26
C ALA A 28 -0.46 -3.12 25.43
N SER A 29 0.54 -3.78 24.83
CA SER A 29 1.37 -3.24 23.77
C SER A 29 0.52 -2.54 22.72
N VAL A 30 0.58 -1.22 22.67
CA VAL A 30 0.12 -0.46 21.51
C VAL A 30 0.99 -0.90 20.35
N ASN A 31 0.33 -1.54 19.38
CA ASN A 31 0.90 -2.17 18.21
C ASN A 31 2.00 -1.32 17.58
N LYS A 32 3.24 -1.77 17.73
CA LYS A 32 4.33 -1.39 16.82
C LYS A 32 4.08 -2.13 15.50
N LEU A 33 3.06 -1.72 14.75
CA LEU A 33 2.98 -2.02 13.33
C LEU A 33 4.09 -1.20 12.67
N GLN A 34 5.28 -1.77 12.70
CA GLN A 34 6.37 -1.39 11.84
C GLN A 34 5.87 -1.61 10.42
N SER A 35 5.35 -0.55 9.81
CA SER A 35 5.08 -0.48 8.38
C SER A 35 6.42 -0.66 7.67
N ASN A 36 6.80 -1.92 7.48
CA ASN A 36 7.73 -2.29 6.44
C ASN A 36 7.02 -2.04 5.11
N CYS A 37 6.99 -0.77 4.68
CA CYS A 37 6.86 -0.43 3.28
C CYS A 37 8.15 -0.88 2.58
N SER A 38 8.28 -2.18 2.37
CA SER A 38 9.06 -2.68 1.24
C SER A 38 8.51 -1.96 0.00
N PRO A 39 9.36 -1.38 -0.87
CA PRO A 39 8.88 -0.99 -2.18
C PRO A 39 8.35 -2.28 -2.80
N VAL A 40 7.03 -2.34 -3.04
CA VAL A 40 6.49 -3.37 -3.92
C VAL A 40 6.98 -2.96 -5.30
N ASN A 41 8.19 -3.42 -5.62
CA ASN A 41 8.74 -3.42 -6.96
C ASN A 41 7.80 -4.30 -7.79
N PHE A 42 6.75 -3.68 -8.33
CA PHE A 42 6.09 -4.17 -9.53
C PHE A 42 7.02 -3.87 -10.72
N TYR A 43 8.23 -4.45 -10.69
CA TYR A 43 8.82 -4.90 -11.94
C TYR A 43 8.02 -6.13 -12.31
N GLY A 44 6.89 -5.89 -12.98
CA GLY A 44 6.28 -6.91 -13.81
C GLY A 44 7.32 -7.26 -14.86
N SER A 45 8.17 -8.23 -14.54
CA SER A 45 8.83 -9.05 -15.55
C SER A 45 7.72 -9.81 -16.26
N LEU A 46 7.00 -9.13 -17.16
CA LEU A 46 6.54 -9.81 -18.34
C LEU A 46 7.82 -10.17 -19.07
N SER A 47 8.29 -11.40 -18.80
CA SER A 47 8.94 -12.18 -19.83
C SER A 47 8.06 -12.00 -21.06
N SER A 48 8.54 -11.15 -21.96
CA SER A 48 8.22 -11.15 -23.37
C SER A 48 8.22 -12.62 -23.73
N SER A 49 7.00 -13.17 -23.78
CA SER A 49 6.79 -14.52 -24.22
C SER A 49 7.41 -14.52 -25.59
N ASP A 50 8.49 -15.28 -25.73
CA ASP A 50 9.00 -15.68 -27.02
C ASP A 50 7.88 -16.52 -27.63
N SER A 51 6.88 -15.84 -28.17
CA SER A 51 5.93 -16.38 -29.13
C SER A 51 6.65 -16.42 -30.46
N SER A 52 7.76 -17.18 -30.45
CA SER A 52 8.40 -17.70 -31.63
C SER A 52 7.32 -18.37 -32.47
N ALA A 53 6.95 -17.66 -33.53
CA ALA A 53 6.09 -18.09 -34.61
C ALA A 53 4.67 -18.52 -34.22
N ASN A 54 3.84 -17.58 -33.76
CA ASN A 54 2.54 -17.47 -34.43
C ASN A 54 2.82 -16.92 -35.83
N ARG A 55 3.35 -17.80 -36.70
CA ARG A 55 3.06 -17.74 -38.12
C ARG A 55 1.54 -17.74 -38.16
N PHE A 56 0.95 -16.55 -38.21
CA PHE A 56 -0.21 -16.37 -39.03
C PHE A 56 0.27 -16.78 -40.41
N ASP A 57 0.20 -18.09 -40.68
CA ASP A 57 -0.02 -18.59 -42.02
C ASP A 57 -1.32 -17.90 -42.41
N ILE A 58 -1.15 -16.67 -42.93
CA ILE A 58 -2.00 -16.14 -43.97
C ILE A 58 -2.01 -17.29 -44.95
N ARG A 59 -3.02 -18.15 -44.83
CA ARG A 59 -3.39 -19.06 -45.89
C ARG A 59 -3.56 -18.10 -47.05
N HIS A 60 -2.54 -18.05 -47.90
CA HIS A 60 -2.63 -17.48 -49.21
C HIS A 60 -3.79 -18.26 -49.83
N ILE A 61 -5.00 -17.71 -49.78
CA ILE A 61 -6.16 -18.16 -50.56
C ILE A 61 -5.91 -17.68 -51.99
N SER A 62 -4.76 -18.10 -52.49
CA SER A 62 -4.22 -17.89 -53.81
C SER A 62 -3.20 -18.99 -54.04
N GLN A 63 -3.57 -20.23 -53.66
CA GLN A 63 -3.54 -21.25 -54.70
C GLN A 63 -4.56 -20.83 -55.74
N LEU A 64 -4.13 -19.87 -56.55
CA LEU A 64 -4.59 -19.65 -57.89
C LEU A 64 -4.47 -21.04 -58.52
N ALA A 65 -5.56 -21.80 -58.48
CA ALA A 65 -5.75 -22.88 -59.42
C ALA A 65 -5.36 -22.24 -60.74
N LYS A 66 -4.23 -22.68 -61.32
CA LYS A 66 -3.78 -22.21 -62.63
C LYS A 66 -5.08 -22.15 -63.43
N PRO A 67 -5.53 -20.99 -63.91
CA PRO A 67 -6.64 -21.00 -64.83
C PRO A 67 -6.06 -21.81 -65.97
N ASN A 68 -6.45 -23.08 -66.04
CA ASN A 68 -6.13 -23.95 -67.14
C ASN A 68 -6.73 -23.18 -68.28
N GLY A 69 -5.88 -22.38 -68.95
CA GLY A 69 -6.32 -21.30 -69.82
C GLY A 69 -7.38 -21.90 -70.70
N ASN A 70 -8.62 -21.44 -70.54
CA ASN A 70 -9.78 -22.01 -71.19
C ASN A 70 -9.34 -22.29 -72.62
N ARG A 71 -9.27 -23.58 -72.97
CA ARG A 71 -9.15 -23.97 -74.36
C ARG A 71 -10.36 -23.30 -74.97
N ALA A 72 -10.16 -22.19 -75.67
CA ALA A 72 -11.17 -21.66 -76.56
C ALA A 72 -11.57 -22.88 -77.37
N PHE A 73 -12.80 -23.35 -77.19
CA PHE A 73 -13.36 -24.47 -77.94
C PHE A 73 -13.57 -23.95 -79.35
N LEU A 74 -12.46 -23.72 -80.05
CA LEU A 74 -12.41 -23.34 -81.44
C LEU A 74 -12.73 -24.60 -82.21
N VAL A 75 -14.03 -24.80 -82.46
CA VAL A 75 -14.48 -25.83 -83.38
C VAL A 75 -14.11 -25.35 -84.78
N ASP A 76 -13.19 -26.06 -85.40
CA ASP A 76 -12.91 -25.91 -86.83
C ASP A 76 -14.07 -26.54 -87.61
N THR A 77 -15.04 -25.70 -87.97
CA THR A 77 -16.28 -26.11 -88.65
C THR A 77 -15.99 -26.80 -89.97
N LEU A 78 -15.00 -26.32 -90.73
CA LEU A 78 -14.63 -26.91 -92.02
C LEU A 78 -14.03 -28.30 -91.82
N LYS A 79 -13.10 -28.47 -90.87
CA LYS A 79 -12.49 -29.77 -90.57
C LYS A 79 -13.51 -30.77 -90.03
N LEU A 80 -14.47 -30.30 -89.22
CA LEU A 80 -15.55 -31.13 -88.69
C LEU A 80 -16.48 -31.64 -89.80
N VAL A 81 -16.91 -30.76 -90.71
CA VAL A 81 -17.72 -31.14 -91.88
C VAL A 81 -16.97 -32.15 -92.75
N ARG A 82 -15.70 -31.89 -93.08
CA ARG A 82 -14.87 -32.80 -93.88
C ARG A 82 -14.68 -34.17 -93.21
N SER A 83 -14.56 -34.19 -91.89
CA SER A 83 -14.47 -35.43 -91.13
C SER A 83 -15.78 -36.22 -91.15
N LEU A 84 -16.93 -35.56 -91.11
CA LEU A 84 -18.24 -36.22 -91.20
C LEU A 84 -18.50 -36.76 -92.62
N GLU A 85 -18.14 -35.99 -93.65
CA GLU A 85 -18.19 -36.43 -95.05
C GLU A 85 -17.31 -37.66 -95.29
N ALA A 86 -16.11 -37.70 -94.71
CA ALA A 86 -15.20 -38.85 -94.81
C ALA A 86 -15.74 -40.13 -94.15
N GLN A 87 -16.69 -40.00 -93.21
CA GLN A 87 -17.39 -41.12 -92.57
C GLN A 87 -18.70 -41.50 -93.29
N GLY A 88 -18.95 -40.93 -94.48
CA GLY A 88 -20.11 -41.25 -95.31
C GLY A 88 -21.36 -40.41 -95.02
N VAL A 89 -21.25 -39.33 -94.23
CA VAL A 89 -22.37 -38.41 -94.00
C VAL A 89 -22.55 -37.50 -95.23
N PRO A 90 -23.77 -37.37 -95.79
CA PRO A 90 -24.06 -36.44 -96.87
C PRO A 90 -23.68 -35.00 -96.51
N PRO A 91 -23.16 -34.20 -97.47
CA PRO A 91 -22.59 -32.86 -97.19
C PRO A 91 -23.58 -31.93 -96.47
N LYS A 92 -24.85 -31.92 -96.88
CA LYS A 92 -25.91 -31.11 -96.25
C LYS A 92 -26.22 -31.54 -94.80
N GLN A 93 -26.10 -32.83 -94.50
CA GLN A 93 -26.33 -33.34 -93.15
C GLN A 93 -25.10 -33.07 -92.25
N ALA A 94 -23.89 -33.18 -92.79
CA ALA A 94 -22.65 -32.85 -92.09
C ALA A 94 -22.61 -31.36 -91.69
N GLU A 95 -23.07 -30.47 -92.57
CA GLU A 95 -23.22 -29.03 -92.30
C GLU A 95 -24.27 -28.76 -91.22
N ALA A 96 -25.46 -29.39 -91.30
CA ALA A 96 -26.51 -29.22 -90.30
C ALA A 96 -26.10 -29.71 -88.90
N ILE A 97 -25.42 -30.87 -88.81
CA ILE A 97 -24.89 -31.41 -87.55
C ILE A 97 -23.83 -30.48 -86.97
N THR A 98 -22.91 -30.00 -87.81
CA THR A 98 -21.86 -29.06 -87.40
C THR A 98 -22.45 -27.75 -86.89
N SER A 99 -23.52 -27.25 -87.54
CA SER A 99 -24.24 -26.05 -87.10
C SER A 99 -24.87 -26.23 -85.72
N ALA A 100 -25.59 -27.33 -85.49
CA ALA A 100 -26.23 -27.63 -84.20
C ALA A 100 -25.20 -27.79 -83.06
N ILE A 101 -24.06 -28.43 -83.34
CA ILE A 101 -22.97 -28.56 -82.36
C ILE A 101 -22.36 -27.19 -82.03
N THR A 102 -22.18 -26.33 -83.03
CA THR A 102 -21.61 -24.99 -82.84
C THR A 102 -22.55 -24.10 -82.02
N GLU A 103 -23.86 -24.19 -82.24
CA GLU A 103 -24.89 -23.48 -81.47
C GLU A 103 -24.88 -23.88 -79.99
N VAL A 104 -24.97 -25.19 -79.70
CA VAL A 104 -24.92 -25.70 -78.32
C VAL A 104 -23.63 -25.31 -77.60
N LEU A 105 -22.50 -25.29 -78.32
CA LEU A 105 -21.21 -24.88 -77.75
C LEU A 105 -21.14 -23.39 -77.46
N ASN A 106 -21.72 -22.54 -78.32
CA ASN A 106 -21.80 -21.10 -78.08
C ASN A 106 -22.68 -20.80 -76.87
N ASP A 107 -23.86 -21.41 -76.78
CA ASP A 107 -24.76 -21.25 -75.63
C ASP A 107 -24.10 -21.73 -74.32
N SER A 108 -23.41 -22.87 -74.38
CA SER A 108 -22.68 -23.41 -73.24
C SER A 108 -21.53 -22.49 -72.80
N LEU A 109 -20.82 -21.89 -73.76
CA LEU A 109 -19.70 -20.99 -73.48
C LEU A 109 -20.18 -19.66 -72.87
N GLU A 110 -21.28 -19.11 -73.37
CA GLU A 110 -21.89 -17.89 -72.82
C GLU A 110 -22.40 -18.11 -71.39
N ASN A 111 -23.14 -19.21 -71.17
CA ASN A 111 -23.64 -19.58 -69.84
C ASN A 111 -22.50 -19.78 -68.81
N VAL A 112 -21.41 -20.43 -69.22
CA VAL A 112 -20.23 -20.61 -68.36
C VAL A 112 -19.46 -19.29 -68.19
N GLY A 113 -19.41 -18.45 -69.23
CA GLY A 113 -18.79 -17.12 -69.20
C GLY A 113 -19.39 -16.19 -68.14
N HIS A 114 -20.70 -16.25 -67.92
CA HIS A 114 -21.38 -15.50 -66.85
C HIS A 114 -20.96 -15.89 -65.43
N SER A 115 -20.42 -17.10 -65.25
CA SER A 115 -19.92 -17.57 -63.94
C SER A 115 -18.47 -17.16 -63.65
N PHE A 116 -17.77 -16.64 -64.66
CA PHE A 116 -16.38 -16.20 -64.53
C PHE A 116 -16.31 -14.69 -64.40
N LEU A 117 -15.49 -14.22 -63.46
CA LEU A 117 -15.14 -12.80 -63.37
C LEU A 117 -14.00 -12.48 -64.33
N SER A 118 -14.04 -11.29 -64.93
CA SER A 118 -12.91 -10.82 -65.73
C SER A 118 -11.69 -10.57 -64.84
N LYS A 119 -10.49 -10.65 -65.42
CA LYS A 119 -9.24 -10.34 -64.70
C LYS A 119 -9.25 -8.91 -64.13
N ALA A 120 -9.83 -7.96 -64.86
CA ALA A 120 -9.93 -6.57 -64.43
C ALA A 120 -10.85 -6.41 -63.21
N GLU A 121 -11.99 -7.10 -63.18
CA GLU A 121 -12.90 -7.08 -62.03
C GLU A 121 -12.29 -7.75 -60.80
N MET A 122 -11.58 -8.88 -61.00
CA MET A 122 -10.86 -9.56 -59.91
C MET A 122 -9.80 -8.65 -59.30
N GLN A 123 -8.98 -7.99 -60.12
CA GLN A 123 -7.95 -7.06 -59.65
C GLN A 123 -8.56 -5.84 -58.93
N LYS A 124 -9.70 -5.33 -59.41
CA LYS A 124 -10.42 -4.25 -58.73
C LYS A 124 -10.93 -4.68 -57.36
N ALA A 125 -11.47 -5.89 -57.23
CA ALA A 125 -11.92 -6.43 -55.95
C ALA A 125 -10.75 -6.64 -54.97
N GLU A 126 -9.61 -7.14 -55.47
CA GLU A 126 -8.38 -7.28 -54.68
C GLU A 126 -7.88 -5.93 -54.16
N MET A 127 -7.79 -4.91 -55.02
CA MET A 127 -7.42 -3.56 -54.60
C MET A 127 -8.35 -2.98 -53.54
N LEU A 128 -9.67 -3.21 -53.67
CA LEU A 128 -10.65 -2.75 -52.70
C LEU A 128 -10.47 -3.45 -51.34
N HIS A 129 -10.26 -4.77 -51.36
CA HIS A 129 -9.99 -5.53 -50.14
C HIS A 129 -8.70 -5.08 -49.45
N GLU A 130 -7.62 -4.86 -50.22
CA GLU A 130 -6.35 -4.38 -49.68
C GLU A 130 -6.49 -2.98 -49.07
N ALA A 131 -7.22 -2.07 -49.74
CA ALA A 131 -7.49 -0.74 -49.20
C ALA A 131 -8.30 -0.79 -47.89
N ASN A 132 -9.34 -1.63 -47.84
CA ASN A 132 -10.16 -1.81 -46.63
C ASN A 132 -9.34 -2.41 -45.48
N LEU A 133 -8.48 -3.40 -45.77
CA LEU A 133 -7.60 -4.00 -44.78
C LEU A 133 -6.58 -2.99 -44.24
N SER A 134 -6.02 -2.15 -45.11
CA SER A 134 -5.09 -1.10 -44.75
C SER A 134 -5.76 -0.04 -43.85
N ASN A 135 -6.97 0.40 -44.20
CA ASN A 135 -7.76 1.33 -43.38
C ASN A 135 -8.09 0.75 -42.02
N PHE A 136 -8.55 -0.52 -41.97
CA PHE A 136 -8.84 -1.21 -40.72
C PHE A 136 -7.59 -1.29 -39.83
N LYS A 137 -6.44 -1.63 -40.41
CA LYS A 137 -5.16 -1.66 -39.69
C LYS A 137 -4.79 -0.30 -39.12
N ALA A 138 -4.95 0.77 -39.89
CA ALA A 138 -4.66 2.13 -39.45
C ALA A 138 -5.60 2.56 -38.30
N GLU A 139 -6.89 2.23 -38.38
CA GLU A 139 -7.86 2.55 -37.34
C GLU A 139 -7.59 1.77 -36.05
N VAL A 140 -7.27 0.48 -36.14
CA VAL A 140 -6.89 -0.35 -34.99
C VAL A 140 -5.62 0.20 -34.33
N GLN A 141 -4.60 0.52 -35.12
CA GLN A 141 -3.35 1.08 -34.60
C GLN A 141 -3.59 2.42 -33.90
N SER A 142 -4.33 3.33 -34.55
CA SER A 142 -4.66 4.63 -33.97
C SER A 142 -5.46 4.50 -32.68
N SER A 143 -6.45 3.60 -32.65
CA SER A 143 -7.25 3.31 -31.45
C SER A 143 -6.36 2.78 -30.31
N GLN A 144 -5.47 1.83 -30.61
CA GLN A 144 -4.54 1.27 -29.63
C GLN A 144 -3.60 2.34 -29.07
N ASP A 145 -3.01 3.18 -29.92
CA ASP A 145 -2.10 4.26 -29.50
C ASP A 145 -2.83 5.31 -28.64
N ASN A 146 -4.07 5.65 -29.01
CA ASN A 146 -4.91 6.56 -28.23
C ASN A 146 -5.27 5.97 -26.86
N HIS A 147 -5.69 4.70 -26.80
CA HIS A 147 -6.00 4.02 -25.55
C HIS A 147 -4.77 3.91 -24.64
N PHE A 148 -3.62 3.56 -25.22
CA PHE A 148 -2.36 3.48 -24.49
C PHE A 148 -1.97 4.85 -23.91
N SER A 149 -2.03 5.91 -24.73
CA SER A 149 -1.72 7.27 -24.30
C SER A 149 -2.66 7.76 -23.19
N LEU A 150 -3.95 7.44 -23.30
CA LEU A 150 -4.94 7.76 -22.27
C LEU A 150 -4.63 7.06 -20.94
N LEU A 151 -4.42 5.74 -21.00
CA LEU A 151 -4.10 4.93 -19.82
C LEU A 151 -2.79 5.37 -19.15
N GLN A 152 -1.77 5.70 -19.95
CA GLN A 152 -0.51 6.22 -19.43
C GLN A 152 -0.74 7.55 -18.68
N ARG A 153 -1.47 8.49 -19.29
CA ARG A 153 -1.79 9.78 -18.67
C ARG A 153 -2.58 9.63 -17.37
N GLU A 154 -3.56 8.73 -17.34
CA GLU A 154 -4.35 8.46 -16.13
C GLU A 154 -3.51 7.80 -15.04
N THR A 155 -2.62 6.89 -15.41
CA THR A 155 -1.69 6.24 -14.49
C THR A 155 -0.73 7.26 -13.87
N GLU A 156 -0.16 8.14 -14.68
CA GLU A 156 0.71 9.23 -14.20
C GLU A 156 -0.05 10.22 -13.31
N LYS A 157 -1.29 10.56 -13.66
CA LYS A 157 -2.15 11.41 -12.83
C LYS A 157 -2.41 10.77 -11.47
N LEU A 158 -2.83 9.50 -11.44
CA LEU A 158 -3.08 8.78 -10.19
C LEU A 158 -1.79 8.65 -9.35
N HIS A 159 -0.65 8.42 -9.99
CA HIS A 159 0.64 8.38 -9.31
C HIS A 159 0.97 9.72 -8.62
N ASN A 160 0.76 10.84 -9.32
CA ASN A 160 0.96 12.18 -8.77
C ASN A 160 -0.01 12.47 -7.61
N ASP A 161 -1.29 12.08 -7.74
CA ASP A 161 -2.28 12.26 -6.68
C ASP A 161 -1.92 11.44 -5.43
N ILE A 162 -1.41 10.21 -5.60
CA ILE A 162 -0.91 9.37 -4.51
C ILE A 162 0.28 10.03 -3.80
N GLU A 163 1.26 10.53 -4.55
CA GLU A 163 2.44 11.15 -3.95
C GLU A 163 2.09 12.44 -3.21
N LYS A 164 1.16 13.23 -3.76
CA LYS A 164 0.60 14.40 -3.10
C LYS A 164 -0.07 14.03 -1.77
N MET A 165 -1.01 13.09 -1.78
CA MET A 165 -1.68 12.63 -0.55
C MET A 165 -0.68 12.09 0.48
N ARG A 166 0.34 11.35 0.02
CA ARG A 166 1.41 10.82 0.89
C ARG A 166 2.20 11.95 1.56
N SER A 167 2.51 13.02 0.84
CA SER A 167 3.21 14.19 1.38
C SER A 167 2.35 14.94 2.40
N GLU A 168 1.06 15.16 2.11
CA GLU A 168 0.12 15.83 3.00
C GLU A 168 -0.10 15.04 4.30
N LEU A 169 -0.26 13.71 4.19
CA LEU A 169 -0.38 12.84 5.36
C LEU A 169 0.86 12.86 6.25
N ARG A 170 2.06 12.83 5.65
CA ARG A 170 3.31 12.96 6.41
C ARG A 170 3.37 14.28 7.16
N TYR A 171 3.02 15.38 6.48
CA TYR A 171 2.99 16.70 7.11
C TYR A 171 2.00 16.76 8.27
N GLU A 172 0.77 16.25 8.12
CA GLU A 172 -0.21 16.25 9.21
C GLU A 172 0.22 15.34 10.37
N ILE A 173 0.86 14.19 10.11
CA ILE A 173 1.44 13.33 11.15
C ILE A 173 2.52 14.10 11.93
N ASP A 174 3.46 14.74 11.23
CA ASP A 174 4.56 15.48 11.87
C ASP A 174 4.02 16.65 12.69
N LYS A 175 3.03 17.37 12.16
CA LYS A 175 2.36 18.48 12.83
C LYS A 175 1.61 18.03 14.09
N VAL A 176 0.81 16.96 14.03
CA VAL A 176 0.11 16.41 15.20
C VAL A 176 1.11 15.88 16.23
N THR A 177 2.16 15.20 15.78
CA THR A 177 3.21 14.67 16.67
C THR A 177 3.97 15.80 17.39
N ALA A 178 4.30 16.88 16.68
CA ALA A 178 4.92 18.07 17.25
C ALA A 178 3.99 18.78 18.23
N GLY A 179 2.70 18.90 17.89
CA GLY A 179 1.67 19.46 18.76
C GLY A 179 1.53 18.67 20.07
N GLN A 180 1.36 17.35 19.98
CA GLN A 180 1.28 16.48 21.16
C GLN A 180 2.53 16.55 22.04
N ARG A 181 3.73 16.61 21.42
CA ARG A 181 4.98 16.76 22.16
C ARG A 181 5.02 18.10 22.88
N LEU A 182 4.55 19.18 22.26
CA LEU A 182 4.47 20.50 22.89
C LEU A 182 3.50 20.48 24.08
N ASP A 183 2.29 19.96 23.89
CA ASP A 183 1.25 19.87 24.93
C ASP A 183 1.77 19.13 26.16
N LEU A 184 2.39 17.95 25.97
CA LEU A 184 2.97 17.18 27.07
C LEU A 184 4.10 17.93 27.80
N ASN A 185 4.89 18.73 27.08
CA ASN A 185 5.94 19.53 27.71
C ASN A 185 5.37 20.71 28.50
N LEU A 186 4.32 21.36 28.00
CA LEU A 186 3.62 22.43 28.71
C LEU A 186 2.90 21.90 29.96
N GLU A 187 2.19 20.77 29.85
CA GLU A 187 1.56 20.12 30.99
C GLU A 187 2.59 19.66 32.03
N ARG A 188 3.72 19.10 31.59
CA ARG A 188 4.82 18.74 32.49
C ARG A 188 5.43 19.97 33.18
N GLY A 189 5.53 21.10 32.48
CA GLY A 189 5.92 22.38 33.07
C GLY A 189 4.95 22.82 34.16
N ARG A 190 3.66 22.87 33.82
CA ARG A 190 2.59 23.26 34.75
C ARG A 190 2.52 22.35 36.00
N LEU A 191 2.69 21.04 35.82
CA LEU A 191 2.74 20.09 36.95
C LEU A 191 3.95 20.33 37.85
N ARG A 192 5.12 20.70 37.30
CA ARG A 192 6.29 21.06 38.12
C ARG A 192 6.06 22.35 38.90
N ASP A 193 5.44 23.35 38.29
CA ASP A 193 5.13 24.62 38.96
C ASP A 193 4.13 24.41 40.11
N GLU A 194 3.07 23.63 39.88
CA GLU A 194 2.10 23.28 40.93
C GLU A 194 2.74 22.45 42.05
N LEU A 195 3.63 21.50 41.70
CA LEU A 195 4.37 20.72 42.69
C LEU A 195 5.31 21.59 43.52
N ALA A 196 6.02 22.53 42.89
CA ALA A 196 6.91 23.47 43.59
C ALA A 196 6.10 24.39 44.53
N LYS A 197 4.93 24.85 44.09
CA LYS A 197 4.00 25.63 44.91
C LYS A 197 3.54 24.84 46.14
N GLN A 198 3.05 23.61 45.95
CA GLN A 198 2.63 22.74 47.06
C GLN A 198 3.79 22.42 48.02
N SER A 199 5.01 22.22 47.50
CA SER A 199 6.20 22.00 48.33
C SER A 199 6.54 23.23 49.19
N SER A 200 6.44 24.43 48.62
CA SER A 200 6.61 25.70 49.35
C SER A 200 5.53 25.90 50.41
N GLU A 201 4.27 25.64 50.08
CA GLU A 201 3.15 25.71 51.03
C GLU A 201 3.35 24.72 52.19
N THR A 202 3.70 23.47 51.88
CA THR A 202 4.00 22.44 52.88
C THR A 202 5.14 22.87 53.79
N THR A 203 6.24 23.39 53.22
CA THR A 203 7.39 23.89 53.99
C THR A 203 7.01 25.07 54.88
N ASN A 204 6.16 25.98 54.40
CA ASN A 204 5.66 27.10 55.19
C ASN A 204 4.81 26.61 56.38
N LEU A 205 3.91 25.66 56.16
CA LEU A 205 3.08 25.06 57.20
C LEU A 205 3.94 24.29 58.22
N THR A 206 4.91 23.50 57.78
CA THR A 206 5.87 22.81 58.67
C THR A 206 6.60 23.82 59.54
N ASN A 207 7.13 24.89 58.95
CA ASN A 207 7.81 25.96 59.70
C ASN A 207 6.88 26.69 60.70
N LYS A 208 5.58 26.81 60.39
CA LYS A 208 4.59 27.36 61.34
C LYS A 208 4.34 26.40 62.50
N LEU A 209 4.15 25.12 62.20
CA LEU A 209 3.97 24.08 63.21
C LEU A 209 5.19 24.00 64.14
N ASP A 210 6.42 24.02 63.62
CA ASP A 210 7.63 24.01 64.44
C ASP A 210 7.69 25.23 65.37
N ARG A 211 7.33 26.41 64.89
CA ARG A 211 7.24 27.62 65.72
C ARG A 211 6.20 27.47 66.84
N GLU A 212 5.02 26.94 66.53
CA GLU A 212 3.96 26.70 67.52
C GLU A 212 4.39 25.65 68.56
N ILE A 213 5.04 24.57 68.13
CA ILE A 213 5.61 23.54 69.03
C ILE A 213 6.64 24.17 69.99
N HIS A 214 7.56 24.99 69.47
CA HIS A 214 8.55 25.68 70.30
C HIS A 214 7.89 26.67 71.28
N ALA A 215 6.88 27.42 70.84
CA ALA A 215 6.14 28.34 71.69
C ALA A 215 5.39 27.60 72.81
N LEU A 216 4.66 26.52 72.48
CA LEU A 216 3.96 25.69 73.46
C LEU A 216 4.92 25.05 74.45
N ARG A 217 6.08 24.58 73.99
CA ARG A 217 7.12 24.02 74.86
C ARG A 217 7.65 25.07 75.84
N ALA A 218 7.93 26.28 75.38
CA ALA A 218 8.37 27.38 76.23
C ALA A 218 7.30 27.76 77.28
N GLN A 219 6.02 27.83 76.88
CA GLN A 219 4.91 28.06 77.81
C GLN A 219 4.79 26.95 78.85
N LEU A 220 4.95 25.68 78.44
CA LEU A 220 4.91 24.53 79.33
C LEU A 220 6.08 24.55 80.32
N GLU A 221 7.28 24.91 79.88
CA GLU A 221 8.44 25.08 80.76
C GLU A 221 8.20 26.21 81.78
N ALA A 222 7.67 27.37 81.35
CA ALA A 222 7.30 28.46 82.26
C ALA A 222 6.24 28.03 83.28
N ALA A 223 5.14 27.41 82.85
CA ALA A 223 4.09 26.91 83.73
C ALA A 223 4.60 25.87 84.73
N LYS A 224 5.54 25.00 84.32
CA LYS A 224 6.23 24.07 85.23
C LYS A 224 7.00 24.82 86.32
N TYR A 225 7.74 25.88 85.98
CA TYR A 225 8.46 26.69 86.97
C TYR A 225 7.51 27.41 87.94
N ASP A 226 6.35 27.89 87.47
CA ASP A 226 5.34 28.50 88.34
C ASP A 226 4.81 27.49 89.37
N VAL A 227 4.46 26.28 88.95
CA VAL A 227 4.01 25.21 89.85
C VAL A 227 5.09 24.90 90.89
N MET A 228 6.36 24.77 90.48
CA MET A 228 7.47 24.53 91.41
C MET A 228 7.60 25.67 92.43
N ARG A 229 7.47 26.94 92.00
CA ARG A 229 7.50 28.11 92.88
C ARG A 229 6.36 28.09 93.91
N TYR A 230 5.14 27.76 93.48
CA TYR A 230 4.00 27.64 94.39
C TYR A 230 4.20 26.52 95.42
N CYS A 231 4.65 25.34 95.00
CA CYS A 231 4.95 24.22 95.91
C CYS A 231 5.98 24.59 96.97
N ILE A 232 7.06 25.28 96.60
CA ILE A 232 8.08 25.75 97.56
C ILE A 232 7.46 26.75 98.55
N GLY A 233 6.65 27.70 98.05
CA GLY A 233 5.99 28.70 98.88
C GLY A 233 5.01 28.09 99.90
N THR A 234 4.21 27.09 99.49
CA THR A 234 3.26 26.43 100.39
C THR A 234 3.97 25.56 101.43
N LEU A 235 4.98 24.79 101.04
CA LEU A 235 5.80 24.00 101.98
C LEU A 235 6.47 24.87 103.04
N ALA A 236 7.04 26.01 102.62
CA ALA A 236 7.64 26.98 103.54
C ALA A 236 6.60 27.61 104.49
N SER A 237 5.41 27.95 104.00
CA SER A 237 4.32 28.49 104.82
C SER A 237 3.84 27.49 105.87
N ILE A 238 3.63 26.23 105.50
CA ILE A 238 3.22 25.17 106.44
C ILE A 238 4.29 24.97 107.52
N THR A 239 5.57 24.97 107.14
CA THR A 239 6.68 24.81 108.08
C THR A 239 6.80 26.01 109.03
N ALA A 240 6.62 27.23 108.53
CA ALA A 240 6.61 28.44 109.35
C ALA A 240 5.46 28.43 110.38
N VAL A 241 4.26 28.06 109.95
CA VAL A 241 3.09 27.90 110.84
C VAL A 241 3.33 26.80 111.87
N GLY A 242 3.86 25.64 111.46
CA GLY A 242 4.19 24.54 112.36
C GLY A 242 5.21 24.94 113.44
N LEU A 243 6.29 25.64 113.05
CA LEU A 243 7.28 26.16 113.99
C LEU A 243 6.68 27.20 114.94
N ALA A 244 5.79 28.07 114.47
CA ALA A 244 5.10 29.06 115.32
C ALA A 244 4.24 28.36 116.39
N VAL A 245 3.51 27.30 116.03
CA VAL A 245 2.72 26.50 116.98
C VAL A 245 3.61 25.81 118.02
N ILE A 246 4.71 25.16 117.60
CA ILE A 246 5.66 24.53 118.53
C ILE A 246 6.25 25.56 119.50
N ARG A 247 6.56 26.77 119.02
CA ARG A 247 7.04 27.87 119.87
C ARG A 247 6.01 28.30 120.91
N ILE A 248 4.72 28.38 120.55
CA ILE A 248 3.64 28.73 121.50
C ILE A 248 3.47 27.62 122.55
N ILE A 249 3.47 26.34 122.16
CA ILE A 249 3.32 25.21 123.09
C ILE A 249 4.52 25.12 124.05
N THR A 250 5.75 25.22 123.54
CA THR A 250 6.96 25.20 124.39
C THR A 250 7.08 26.42 125.30
N ALA A 251 6.50 27.56 124.93
CA ALA A 251 6.36 28.71 125.82
C ALA A 251 5.25 28.53 126.87
N ALA A 252 4.19 27.78 126.55
CA ALA A 252 3.11 27.47 127.48
C ALA A 252 3.51 26.46 128.56
N ASP A 253 4.37 25.48 128.24
CA ASP A 253 4.85 24.43 129.15
C ASP A 253 5.88 24.92 130.20
N LYS A 254 6.36 26.17 130.07
CA LYS A 254 7.28 26.85 131.00
C LYS A 254 6.58 27.75 132.03
N LYS A 255 5.25 27.68 132.12
CA LYS A 255 4.41 28.49 133.02
C LYS A 255 3.71 27.60 134.04
#